data_AF-A0A943K897-F1
#
_entry.id   AF-A0A943K897-F1
#
_cell.length_a   1.000
_cell.length_b   1.000
_cell.length_c   1.000
_cell.angle_alpha   90.00
_cell.angle_beta   90.00
_cell.angle_gamma   90.00
#
_symmetry.space_group_name_H-M   'P 1'
#
loop_
_entity.id
_entity.type
_entity.pdbx_description
1 polymer ?
#
loop_
_entity_poly.entity_id
_entity_poly.type
_entity_poly.pdbx_seq_one_letter_code
_entity_poly.pdbx_strand_id
1 'polypeptide(L)'
;MEKTNVWAAAESALKVPQKYGFTYEYTYDKGSDSSCVYIHRFKKGADRFELRVLSGAESVSVVAYAGGEYKFPDLKKKYKKLWRASARGRGIARLLSKRTQKQIWNFYAAALEKEAESGAIFGIPV
;
A
#
# COMPACT_ATOMS: atom_id res chain seq x y z
N MET A 1 5.50 9.73 -21.30
CA MET A 1 5.82 9.72 -19.86
C MET A 1 4.50 9.72 -19.08
N GLU A 2 3.80 8.58 -19.04
CA GLU A 2 2.45 8.38 -18.44
C GLU A 2 2.47 8.26 -16.90
N LYS A 3 3.48 8.85 -16.26
CA LYS A 3 3.73 8.70 -14.81
C LYS A 3 2.89 9.65 -13.93
N THR A 4 2.12 10.58 -14.47
CA THR A 4 1.59 11.70 -13.67
C THR A 4 0.41 11.36 -12.77
N ASN A 5 -0.56 10.56 -13.22
CA ASN A 5 -1.79 10.34 -12.43
C ASN A 5 -1.68 9.25 -11.36
N VAL A 6 -0.93 8.18 -11.64
CA VAL A 6 -0.76 7.06 -10.69
C VAL A 6 0.17 7.44 -9.55
N TRP A 7 1.24 8.19 -9.83
CA TRP A 7 2.15 8.68 -8.80
C TRP A 7 1.49 9.72 -7.90
N ALA A 8 0.69 10.64 -8.46
CA ALA A 8 -0.12 11.58 -7.67
C ALA A 8 -1.14 10.85 -6.77
N ALA A 9 -1.71 9.74 -7.24
CA ALA A 9 -2.59 8.90 -6.42
C ALA A 9 -1.85 8.17 -5.29
N ALA A 10 -0.64 7.69 -5.54
CA ALA A 10 0.18 7.00 -4.55
C ALA A 10 0.73 7.95 -3.47
N GLU A 11 1.00 9.21 -3.84
CA GLU A 11 1.66 10.21 -2.99
C GLU A 11 1.03 10.34 -1.59
N SER A 12 -0.30 10.27 -1.48
CA SER A 12 -1.00 10.33 -0.20
C SER A 12 -0.65 9.16 0.72
N ALA A 13 -0.61 7.94 0.18
CA ALA A 13 -0.21 6.74 0.92
C ALA A 13 1.28 6.75 1.28
N LEU A 14 2.12 7.37 0.44
CA LEU A 14 3.56 7.45 0.69
C LEU A 14 3.91 8.45 1.80
N LYS A 15 3.08 9.49 2.02
CA LYS A 15 3.29 10.50 3.07
C LYS A 15 2.94 9.99 4.47
N VAL A 16 1.98 9.06 4.58
CA VAL A 16 1.52 8.56 5.89
C VAL A 16 2.69 7.98 6.69
N PRO A 17 3.48 7.00 6.21
CA PRO A 17 4.57 6.45 7.01
C PRO A 17 5.66 7.47 7.32
N GLN A 18 5.93 8.41 6.41
CA GLN A 18 6.92 9.47 6.61
C GLN A 18 6.56 10.39 7.78
N LYS A 19 5.27 10.69 7.97
CA LYS A 19 4.75 11.41 9.15
C LYS A 19 5.06 10.70 10.48
N TYR A 20 5.20 9.37 10.46
CA TYR A 20 5.53 8.54 11.63
C TYR A 20 7.02 8.14 11.70
N GLY A 21 7.89 8.91 11.04
CA GLY A 21 9.34 8.77 11.14
C GLY A 21 9.94 7.64 10.30
N PHE A 22 9.21 7.11 9.31
CA PHE A 22 9.79 6.16 8.36
C PHE A 22 10.52 6.87 7.24
N THR A 23 11.72 6.39 6.89
CA THR A 23 12.44 6.84 5.70
C THR A 23 11.94 6.11 4.47
N TYR A 24 11.63 6.86 3.42
CA TYR A 24 11.11 6.32 2.16
C TYR A 24 12.24 6.00 1.17
N GLU A 25 12.15 4.83 0.55
CA GLU A 25 12.98 4.39 -0.56
C GLU A 25 12.09 3.84 -1.68
N TYR A 26 12.45 4.15 -2.92
CA TYR A 26 11.80 3.59 -4.09
C TYR A 26 12.77 2.70 -4.86
N THR A 27 12.34 1.49 -5.15
CA THR A 27 13.07 0.60 -6.05
C THR A 27 12.12 -0.01 -7.08
N TYR A 28 12.71 -0.51 -8.16
CA TYR A 28 12.03 -1.17 -9.25
C TYR A 28 12.75 -2.49 -9.51
N ASP A 29 12.00 -3.58 -9.38
CA ASP A 29 12.53 -4.92 -9.63
C ASP A 29 11.88 -5.48 -10.90
N LYS A 30 12.71 -5.88 -11.86
CA LYS A 30 12.28 -6.58 -13.06
C LYS A 30 12.86 -7.98 -12.97
N GLY A 31 12.10 -8.91 -12.37
CA GLY A 31 12.47 -10.32 -12.35
C GLY A 31 12.61 -10.88 -13.77
N SER A 32 13.21 -12.08 -13.90
CA SER A 32 13.38 -12.77 -15.19
C SER A 32 12.06 -13.01 -15.92
N ASP A 33 10.95 -13.08 -15.17
CA ASP A 33 9.65 -13.52 -15.66
C ASP A 33 8.71 -12.34 -15.94
N SER A 34 9.15 -11.35 -16.72
CA SER A 34 8.32 -10.31 -17.39
C SER A 34 7.43 -9.38 -16.52
N SER A 35 7.11 -9.72 -15.27
CA SER A 35 6.30 -8.93 -14.35
C SER A 35 7.20 -7.99 -13.58
N CYS A 36 7.13 -6.70 -13.89
CA CYS A 36 7.90 -5.71 -13.17
C CYS A 36 7.20 -5.36 -11.85
N VAL A 37 7.92 -5.16 -10.76
CA VAL A 37 7.35 -4.76 -9.46
C VAL A 37 7.91 -3.41 -9.05
N TYR A 38 7.02 -2.44 -8.88
CA TYR A 38 7.35 -1.17 -8.22
C TYR A 38 7.30 -1.38 -6.72
N ILE A 39 8.39 -1.08 -6.02
CA ILE A 39 8.51 -1.33 -4.59
C ILE A 39 8.70 0.01 -3.88
N HIS A 40 7.69 0.38 -3.10
CA HIS A 40 7.71 1.52 -2.19
C HIS A 40 8.09 1.01 -0.80
N ARG A 41 9.35 1.20 -0.40
CA ARG A 41 9.90 0.71 0.86
C ARG A 41 9.94 1.82 1.90
N PHE A 42 9.63 1.47 3.13
CA PHE A 42 9.65 2.35 4.30
C PHE A 42 10.49 1.69 5.39
N LYS A 43 11.54 2.37 5.84
CA LYS A 43 12.48 1.87 6.85
C LYS A 43 12.35 2.65 8.16
N LYS A 44 12.51 1.97 9.28
CA LYS A 44 12.66 2.59 10.61
C LYS A 44 13.60 1.74 11.45
N GLY A 45 14.82 2.22 11.65
CA GLY A 45 15.90 1.42 12.25
C GLY A 45 16.20 0.17 11.41
N ALA A 46 16.21 -1.00 12.06
CA ALA A 46 16.41 -2.29 11.40
C ALA A 46 15.15 -2.82 10.70
N ASP A 47 13.97 -2.29 11.04
CA ASP A 47 12.69 -2.74 10.53
C ASP A 47 12.29 -2.01 9.24
N ARG A 48 11.45 -2.67 8.44
CA ARG A 48 10.98 -2.11 7.17
C ARG A 48 9.66 -2.72 6.72
N PHE A 49 8.91 -1.99 5.91
CA PHE A 49 7.84 -2.60 5.12
C PHE A 49 7.82 -2.06 3.69
N GLU A 50 7.13 -2.78 2.82
CA GLU A 50 7.10 -2.54 1.39
C GLU A 50 5.65 -2.61 0.89
N LEU A 51 5.27 -1.61 0.10
CA LEU A 51 4.09 -1.64 -0.74
C LEU A 51 4.56 -1.98 -2.15
N ARG A 52 4.27 -3.20 -2.60
CA ARG A 52 4.69 -3.73 -3.89
C ARG A 52 3.55 -3.66 -4.89
N VAL A 53 3.80 -3.10 -6.07
CA VAL A 53 2.82 -2.94 -7.15
C VAL A 53 3.30 -3.70 -8.37
N LEU A 54 2.54 -4.71 -8.78
CA LEU A 54 2.83 -5.48 -9.99
C LEU A 54 2.46 -4.66 -11.23
N SER A 55 3.37 -4.59 -12.19
CA SER A 55 3.18 -3.93 -13.48
C SER A 55 2.08 -4.64 -14.26
N GLY A 56 1.07 -3.88 -14.67
CA GLY A 56 -0.16 -4.42 -15.29
C GLY A 56 -1.24 -4.88 -14.31
N ALA A 57 -0.95 -4.95 -13.00
CA ALA A 57 -1.94 -5.30 -11.98
C ALA A 57 -2.37 -4.09 -11.15
N GLU A 58 -3.67 -3.99 -10.87
CA GLU A 58 -4.25 -3.00 -9.95
C GLU A 58 -4.11 -3.42 -8.47
N SER A 59 -3.13 -4.26 -8.16
CA SER A 59 -2.97 -4.86 -6.83
C SER A 59 -1.69 -4.40 -6.17
N VAL A 60 -1.84 -3.85 -4.97
CA VAL A 60 -0.74 -3.58 -4.04
C VAL A 60 -0.67 -4.76 -3.05
N SER A 61 0.52 -5.32 -2.84
CA SER A 61 0.77 -6.30 -1.77
C SER A 61 1.69 -5.69 -0.71
N VAL A 62 1.52 -6.11 0.54
CA VAL A 62 2.32 -5.61 1.66
C VAL A 62 3.25 -6.71 2.16
N VAL A 63 4.51 -6.35 2.34
CA VAL A 63 5.51 -7.18 3.03
C VAL A 63 6.11 -6.34 4.13
N ALA A 64 6.19 -6.86 5.35
CA ALA A 64 6.85 -6.20 6.47
C ALA A 64 7.92 -7.10 7.05
N TYR A 65 9.00 -6.52 7.53
CA TYR A 65 10.03 -7.13 8.34
C TYR A 65 10.09 -6.34 9.64
N ALA A 66 9.66 -6.95 10.73
CA ALA A 66 9.45 -6.28 12.01
C ALA A 66 9.91 -7.20 13.15
N GLY A 67 10.89 -6.75 13.94
CA GLY A 67 11.39 -7.52 15.08
C GLY A 67 12.12 -8.81 14.69
N GLY A 68 12.77 -8.83 13.53
CA GLY A 68 13.51 -10.01 13.05
C GLY A 68 12.70 -10.97 12.19
N GLU A 69 11.40 -10.72 11.98
CA GLU A 69 10.50 -11.65 11.27
C GLU A 69 9.80 -11.01 10.08
N TYR A 70 9.61 -11.80 9.02
CA TYR A 70 8.77 -11.41 7.88
C TYR A 70 7.29 -11.63 8.16
N LYS A 71 6.49 -10.62 7.84
CA LYS A 71 5.03 -10.60 7.94
C LYS A 71 4.45 -10.23 6.57
N PHE A 72 3.29 -10.79 6.25
CA PHE A 72 2.58 -10.57 4.99
C PHE A 72 1.14 -10.08 5.25
N PRO A 73 0.96 -8.80 5.65
CA PRO A 73 -0.34 -8.30 6.04
C PRO A 73 -1.31 -8.25 4.85
N ASP A 74 -2.48 -8.88 5.00
CA ASP A 74 -3.61 -8.68 4.08
C ASP A 74 -4.49 -7.54 4.57
N LEU A 75 -4.18 -6.32 4.14
CA LEU A 75 -4.93 -5.12 4.51
C LEU A 75 -6.37 -5.16 4.00
N LYS A 76 -6.63 -5.78 2.86
CA LYS A 76 -7.99 -5.86 2.30
C LYS A 76 -8.86 -6.73 3.20
N LYS A 77 -8.31 -7.82 3.74
CA LYS A 77 -8.98 -8.67 4.72
C LYS A 77 -9.13 -7.98 6.08
N LYS A 78 -8.05 -7.40 6.61
CA LYS A 78 -8.04 -6.70 7.92
C LYS A 78 -8.99 -5.50 7.95
N TYR A 79 -8.95 -4.66 6.91
CA TYR A 79 -9.75 -3.45 6.78
C TYR A 79 -10.87 -3.58 5.73
N LYS A 80 -11.56 -4.74 5.71
CA LYS A 80 -12.63 -5.05 4.74
C LYS A 80 -13.71 -3.97 4.63
N LYS A 81 -14.06 -3.32 5.75
CA LYS A 81 -15.05 -2.22 5.77
C LYS A 81 -14.52 -0.98 5.01
N LEU A 82 -13.26 -0.58 5.23
CA LEU A 82 -12.62 0.51 4.49
C LEU A 82 -12.46 0.16 3.02
N TRP A 83 -12.02 -1.07 2.72
CA TRP A 83 -11.90 -1.55 1.34
C TRP A 83 -13.23 -1.47 0.60
N ARG A 84 -14.31 -1.93 1.23
CA ARG A 84 -15.66 -1.81 0.66
C ARG A 84 -16.02 -0.34 0.44
N ALA A 85 -15.81 0.54 1.42
CA ALA A 85 -16.14 1.96 1.34
C ALA A 85 -15.38 2.72 0.24
N SER A 86 -14.18 2.27 -0.15
CA SER A 86 -13.39 2.92 -1.21
C SER A 86 -13.94 2.72 -2.63
N ALA A 87 -14.82 1.74 -2.85
CA ALA A 87 -15.47 1.53 -4.16
C ALA A 87 -16.53 2.59 -4.45
N ARG A 88 -16.54 3.13 -5.68
CA ARG A 88 -17.61 4.00 -6.18
C ARG A 88 -18.77 3.13 -6.68
N GLY A 89 -19.99 3.62 -6.49
CA GLY A 89 -21.21 2.99 -7.00
C GLY A 89 -22.22 2.63 -5.90
N ARG A 90 -23.51 2.68 -6.24
CA ARG A 90 -24.62 2.19 -5.42
C ARG A 90 -25.14 0.87 -6.01
N GLY A 91 -25.64 -0.03 -5.17
CA GLY A 91 -26.24 -1.29 -5.62
C GLY A 91 -25.29 -2.21 -6.41
N ILE A 92 -25.81 -2.90 -7.42
CA ILE A 92 -25.11 -3.93 -8.21
C ILE A 92 -23.94 -3.36 -9.02
N ALA A 93 -24.00 -2.09 -9.45
CA ALA A 93 -22.92 -1.41 -10.16
C ALA A 93 -21.60 -1.34 -9.34
N ARG A 94 -21.70 -1.43 -8.00
CA ARG A 94 -20.55 -1.51 -7.09
C ARG A 94 -19.83 -2.86 -7.13
N LEU A 95 -20.54 -3.93 -7.48
CA LEU A 95 -19.98 -5.30 -7.55
C LEU A 95 -19.26 -5.55 -8.88
N LEU A 96 -19.64 -4.83 -9.94
CA LEU A 96 -19.15 -5.04 -11.31
C LEU A 96 -18.05 -4.05 -11.74
N SER A 97 -17.83 -2.97 -11.00
CA SER A 97 -16.81 -1.96 -11.34
C SER A 97 -15.45 -2.28 -10.70
N LYS A 98 -14.39 -2.27 -11.53
CA LYS A 98 -13.00 -2.30 -11.05
C LYS A 98 -12.68 -1.00 -10.30
N ARG A 99 -11.87 -1.09 -9.24
CA ARG A 99 -11.44 0.09 -8.49
C ARG A 99 -10.36 0.82 -9.28
N THR A 100 -10.47 2.13 -9.33
CA THR A 100 -9.39 2.94 -9.91
C THR A 100 -8.15 2.89 -9.03
N GLN A 101 -6.99 3.14 -9.63
CA GLN A 101 -5.71 3.25 -8.91
C GLN A 101 -5.77 4.25 -7.75
N LYS A 102 -6.44 5.38 -7.94
CA LYS A 102 -6.68 6.37 -6.89
C LYS A 102 -7.47 5.81 -5.71
N GLN A 103 -8.50 5.00 -5.95
CA GLN A 103 -9.28 4.38 -4.88
C GLN A 103 -8.48 3.32 -4.12
N ILE A 104 -7.62 2.59 -4.82
CA ILE A 104 -6.70 1.63 -4.21
C ILE A 104 -5.75 2.37 -3.28
N TRP A 105 -5.01 3.36 -3.80
CA TRP A 105 -4.04 4.10 -2.99
C TRP A 105 -4.66 4.87 -1.83
N ASN A 106 -5.82 5.49 -2.02
CA ASN A 106 -6.56 6.12 -0.92
C ASN A 106 -6.94 5.11 0.18
N PHE A 107 -7.28 3.87 -0.19
CA PHE A 107 -7.51 2.82 0.78
C PHE A 107 -6.23 2.45 1.54
N TYR A 108 -5.09 2.32 0.86
CA TYR A 108 -3.81 2.02 1.54
C TYR A 108 -3.39 3.16 2.46
N ALA A 109 -3.56 4.43 2.07
CA ALA A 109 -3.32 5.57 2.94
C ALA A 109 -4.18 5.50 4.21
N ALA A 110 -5.49 5.27 4.07
CA ALA A 110 -6.39 5.15 5.22
C ALA A 110 -6.09 3.92 6.10
N ALA A 111 -5.70 2.80 5.50
CA ALA A 111 -5.31 1.60 6.25
C ALA A 111 -4.00 1.82 7.02
N LEU A 112 -3.01 2.47 6.41
CA LEU A 112 -1.75 2.82 7.07
C LEU A 112 -1.97 3.79 8.24
N GLU A 113 -2.87 4.77 8.08
CA GLU A 113 -3.20 5.65 9.20
C GLU A 113 -3.85 4.88 10.35
N LYS A 114 -4.76 3.94 10.06
CA LYS A 114 -5.34 3.09 11.10
C LYS A 114 -4.33 2.18 11.80
N GLU A 115 -3.31 1.71 11.08
CA GLU A 115 -2.22 0.95 11.71
C GLU A 115 -1.43 1.89 12.63
N ALA A 116 -1.04 3.07 12.14
CA ALA A 116 -0.28 4.04 12.92
C ALA A 116 -1.04 4.52 14.18
N GLU A 117 -2.34 4.80 14.08
CA GLU A 117 -3.21 5.13 15.22
C GLU A 117 -3.22 4.03 16.30
N SER A 118 -2.95 2.77 15.93
CA SER A 118 -2.86 1.65 16.87
C SER A 118 -1.48 1.52 17.55
N GLY A 119 -0.55 2.44 17.28
CA GLY A 119 0.79 2.48 17.88
C GLY A 119 1.87 1.74 17.08
N ALA A 120 1.52 1.06 15.98
CA ALA A 120 2.49 0.41 15.10
C ALA A 120 1.98 0.20 13.67
N ILE A 121 2.85 0.41 12.68
CA ILE A 121 2.59 0.00 11.29
C ILE A 121 3.12 -1.41 11.07
N PHE A 122 2.22 -2.40 10.93
CA PHE A 122 2.58 -3.81 10.72
C PHE A 122 3.49 -4.41 11.81
N GLY A 123 3.38 -3.88 13.03
CA GLY A 123 4.20 -4.26 14.18
C GLY A 123 5.51 -3.50 14.30
N ILE A 124 5.76 -2.50 13.45
CA ILE A 124 6.88 -1.56 13.58
C ILE A 124 6.38 -0.33 14.36
N PRO A 125 6.93 -0.01 15.54
CA PRO A 125 6.46 1.10 16.37
C PRO A 125 6.45 2.44 15.62
N VAL A 126 5.35 3.20 15.75
CA VAL A 126 5.23 4.56 15.19
C VAL A 126 5.66 5.63 16.17
#